data_AF-A0A3N5HJ03-F1
#
_entry.id   AF-A0A3N5HJ03-F1
#
_cell.length_a   1.000
_cell.length_b   1.000
_cell.length_c   1.000
_cell.angle_alpha   90.00
_cell.angle_beta   90.00
_cell.angle_gamma   90.00
#
_symmetry.space_group_name_H-M   'P 1'
#
loop_
_entity.id
_entity.type
_entity.pdbx_description
1 polymer ?
#
loop_
_entity_poly.entity_id
_entity_poly.type
_entity_poly.pdbx_seq_one_letter_code
_entity_poly.pdbx_strand_id
1 'polypeptide(L)'
;MRSVGTRSGASPGESLDRAGRSRRSRSCPRAPRSKRERPEPTRLPRWFPRATIPALTSAPASATPLTRREALARAADRLARQRHLMAVRDGVVGALPLVMVGSLFLLAAQPPWPALQRLVAPYAATLLLPYRALGGCIALWVTFGTAQSLARAYKLDATSAGLIAAAGYLVAALQPGAAAQPASLVLARLGAGGIFAGLLLAIASVELTRVLVERRWTLRLPGGPPEVVVRSFVALLPAALVLGGVFLVVHVLGLDLISLLERAVAPLVHAADSLGGVVGLVLADSLLWLLGVHAAALTSALRPVWESMLVANMEAVAAHAPPPHIAPLHFFLWFVWQGGSGTALALGLLLLRCRSAQLRAVGRAGIVPALCNINEPLLFGVPIVLNPRLAPPFILAPLLSAIVAWTAFRLGWVHPPYLETLWTLPAPVGAWLTTGGDPRAVVLQLTTLALAIAVYWPFVRREDRRLANEEQSAGGPSLPPAAPTPENWKPVPTYRVSICKGPDCRRNGAERVAAAAQDAVKDLELRGRCTLARGGCYGLCHLGPNVVIREERPRPPDPFRQEDFQLMGWEDEVHYAQMTPESVRTVLSEHVGHDRPVEALKGARED
;
A
#
# COMPACT_ATOMS: atom_id res chain seq x y z
N MET A 1 -9.93 2.85 -58.37
CA MET A 1 -10.62 3.22 -59.64
C MET A 1 -11.95 2.49 -59.72
N ARG A 2 -13.00 3.20 -60.16
CA ARG A 2 -14.44 2.86 -60.20
C ARG A 2 -15.24 3.20 -58.94
N SER A 3 -15.65 4.46 -58.94
CA SER A 3 -16.72 5.12 -58.20
C SER A 3 -18.09 4.91 -58.87
N VAL A 4 -19.12 5.56 -58.28
CA VAL A 4 -20.52 5.80 -58.72
C VAL A 4 -21.51 4.76 -58.17
N GLY A 5 -22.60 5.08 -57.46
CA GLY A 5 -23.15 6.37 -57.03
C GLY A 5 -24.59 6.21 -56.50
N THR A 6 -24.96 7.11 -55.59
CA THR A 6 -26.32 7.64 -55.32
C THR A 6 -27.40 6.76 -54.67
N ARG A 7 -27.92 7.20 -53.51
CA ARG A 7 -29.29 7.76 -53.40
C ARG A 7 -29.48 8.51 -52.07
N SER A 8 -29.90 9.77 -52.19
CA SER A 8 -30.46 10.63 -51.15
C SER A 8 -31.97 10.45 -51.06
N GLY A 9 -32.54 10.59 -49.86
CA GLY A 9 -33.98 10.74 -49.62
C GLY A 9 -34.21 11.31 -48.23
N ALA A 10 -34.85 12.48 -48.16
CA ALA A 10 -35.06 13.29 -46.97
C ALA A 10 -36.46 13.07 -46.35
N SER A 11 -36.52 13.13 -44.99
CA SER A 11 -37.55 13.67 -44.06
C SER A 11 -39.07 13.39 -44.28
N PRO A 12 -40.01 13.71 -43.35
CA PRO A 12 -39.93 14.17 -41.95
C PRO A 12 -40.84 13.35 -40.99
N GLY A 13 -40.87 13.73 -39.71
CA GLY A 13 -41.61 13.04 -38.65
C GLY A 13 -43.12 13.30 -38.60
N GLU A 14 -43.79 12.56 -37.70
CA GLU A 14 -45.11 12.89 -37.20
C GLU A 14 -45.29 12.37 -35.77
N SER A 15 -45.58 13.33 -34.90
CA SER A 15 -46.19 13.15 -33.58
C SER A 15 -47.65 12.76 -33.72
N LEU A 16 -48.17 11.90 -32.84
CA LEU A 16 -49.56 11.99 -32.38
C LEU A 16 -49.71 11.37 -30.99
N ASP A 17 -50.60 12.02 -30.24
CA ASP A 17 -50.65 12.13 -28.79
C ASP A 17 -51.95 11.50 -28.27
N ARG A 18 -51.95 11.13 -26.98
CA ARG A 18 -53.10 10.89 -26.05
C ARG A 18 -53.98 9.65 -26.16
N ALA A 19 -53.91 8.83 -25.11
CA ALA A 19 -54.85 8.77 -23.95
C ALA A 19 -54.51 7.50 -23.14
N GLY A 20 -54.40 7.42 -21.81
CA GLY A 20 -54.82 8.24 -20.69
C GLY A 20 -55.40 7.28 -19.64
N ARG A 21 -54.69 7.02 -18.52
CA ARG A 21 -55.31 6.71 -17.20
C ARG A 21 -54.27 6.71 -16.07
N SER A 22 -54.72 7.31 -15.00
CA SER A 22 -54.03 7.77 -13.78
C SER A 22 -53.78 6.67 -12.75
N ARG A 23 -52.75 6.85 -11.90
CA ARG A 23 -52.87 6.78 -10.42
C ARG A 23 -51.73 7.53 -9.74
N ARG A 24 -52.09 8.28 -8.69
CA ARG A 24 -51.33 9.31 -7.96
C ARG A 24 -50.51 8.70 -6.80
N SER A 25 -49.41 9.36 -6.39
CA SER A 25 -49.26 10.03 -5.08
C SER A 25 -47.85 10.63 -4.94
N ARG A 26 -47.74 11.98 -4.94
CA ARG A 26 -47.61 12.92 -3.80
C ARG A 26 -46.15 13.37 -3.59
N SER A 27 -45.84 14.50 -4.22
CA SER A 27 -44.67 15.35 -3.98
C SER A 27 -44.86 16.26 -2.77
N CYS A 28 -43.77 16.50 -2.04
CA CYS A 28 -43.68 17.37 -0.86
C CYS A 28 -43.65 18.87 -1.27
N PRO A 29 -44.30 19.79 -0.53
CA PRO A 29 -44.46 21.19 -0.95
C PRO A 29 -43.24 22.08 -0.66
N ARG A 30 -42.98 23.04 -1.57
CA ARG A 30 -42.04 24.16 -1.41
C ARG A 30 -42.57 25.19 -0.39
N ALA A 31 -41.73 25.62 0.53
CA ALA A 31 -41.96 26.77 1.41
C ALA A 31 -41.47 28.10 0.77
N PRO A 32 -42.02 29.27 1.15
CA PRO A 32 -41.88 30.52 0.41
C PRO A 32 -40.58 31.29 0.74
N ARG A 33 -40.06 32.01 -0.27
CA ARG A 33 -38.97 32.99 -0.12
C ARG A 33 -39.44 34.17 0.74
N SER A 34 -38.77 34.41 1.87
CA SER A 34 -38.80 35.70 2.57
C SER A 34 -37.39 36.31 2.61
N LYS A 35 -37.31 37.60 2.28
CA LYS A 35 -36.11 38.44 2.41
C LYS A 35 -35.66 38.43 3.87
N ARG A 36 -34.39 38.15 4.15
CA ARG A 36 -33.76 38.52 5.43
C ARG A 36 -32.49 39.32 5.18
N GLU A 37 -32.54 40.53 5.70
CA GLU A 37 -31.47 41.52 5.79
C GLU A 37 -30.28 40.97 6.59
N ARG A 38 -29.08 41.47 6.29
CA ARG A 38 -27.86 41.16 7.06
C ARG A 38 -27.91 41.92 8.39
N PRO A 39 -27.68 41.29 9.56
CA PRO A 39 -27.49 42.03 10.78
C PRO A 39 -26.03 42.50 10.92
N GLU A 40 -25.87 43.78 11.25
CA GLU A 40 -24.65 44.39 11.76
C GLU A 40 -24.18 43.73 13.08
N PRO A 41 -22.89 43.84 13.45
CA PRO A 41 -22.36 43.20 14.64
C PRO A 41 -22.79 43.92 15.92
N THR A 42 -23.71 43.33 16.67
CA THR A 42 -24.10 43.76 18.02
C THR A 42 -22.93 43.61 19.00
N ARG A 43 -22.57 44.73 19.65
CA ARG A 43 -21.67 44.80 20.81
C ARG A 43 -22.31 44.07 22.00
N LEU A 44 -21.60 43.10 22.58
CA LEU A 44 -22.03 42.39 23.78
C LEU A 44 -21.86 43.26 25.06
N PRO A 45 -22.78 43.17 26.04
CA PRO A 45 -22.71 43.90 27.29
C PRO A 45 -21.66 43.32 28.26
N ARG A 46 -20.98 44.23 28.99
CA ARG A 46 -19.92 43.95 29.99
C ARG A 46 -20.51 43.58 31.35
N TRP A 47 -20.77 42.31 31.64
CA TRP A 47 -21.07 41.86 33.01
C TRP A 47 -20.58 40.42 33.26
N PHE A 48 -19.29 40.26 33.52
CA PHE A 48 -18.72 39.16 34.33
C PHE A 48 -17.43 39.66 35.02
N PRO A 49 -17.21 39.37 36.31
CA PRO A 49 -16.03 39.83 37.03
C PRO A 49 -14.76 39.20 36.46
N ARG A 50 -13.67 39.98 36.39
CA ARG A 50 -12.34 39.52 35.98
C ARG A 50 -11.84 38.44 36.96
N ALA A 51 -12.13 37.17 36.68
CA ALA A 51 -11.39 36.07 37.25
C ALA A 51 -9.98 36.08 36.65
N THR A 52 -8.99 36.44 37.45
CA THR A 52 -7.56 36.24 37.17
C THR A 52 -7.33 34.75 36.92
N ILE A 53 -7.22 34.37 35.65
CA ILE A 53 -6.70 33.07 35.25
C ILE A 53 -5.22 33.06 35.63
N PRO A 54 -4.76 32.18 36.54
CA PRO A 54 -3.34 32.04 36.79
C PRO A 54 -2.70 31.51 35.50
N ALA A 55 -1.64 32.18 35.07
CA ALA A 55 -0.86 31.76 33.91
C ALA A 55 -0.34 30.33 34.16
N LEU A 56 -0.97 29.35 33.52
CA LEU A 56 -0.43 28.00 33.37
C LEU A 56 0.71 28.08 32.34
N THR A 57 1.83 28.66 32.76
CA THR A 57 3.14 28.43 32.13
C THR A 57 3.63 27.05 32.55
N SER A 58 3.00 25.99 32.05
CA SER A 58 3.72 24.73 31.91
C SER A 58 4.41 24.77 30.55
N ALA A 59 5.67 25.20 30.57
CA ALA A 59 6.60 24.90 29.48
C ALA A 59 6.44 23.41 29.11
N PRO A 60 6.43 23.05 27.81
CA PRO A 60 6.39 21.64 27.43
C PRO A 60 7.58 20.96 28.10
N ALA A 61 7.28 19.91 28.87
CA ALA A 61 8.26 19.07 29.52
C ALA A 61 9.41 18.80 28.55
N SER A 62 10.63 19.08 29.00
CA SER A 62 11.88 18.87 28.28
C SER A 62 11.82 17.58 27.47
N ALA A 63 11.90 17.70 26.14
CA ALA A 63 11.96 16.55 25.25
C ALA A 63 13.16 15.69 25.67
N THR A 64 12.87 14.52 26.24
CA THR A 64 13.86 13.48 26.53
C THR A 64 14.65 13.24 25.24
N PRO A 65 15.99 13.18 25.28
CA PRO A 65 16.78 12.94 24.08
C PRO A 65 16.33 11.62 23.46
N LEU A 66 15.83 11.68 22.23
CA LEU A 66 15.36 10.50 21.49
C LEU A 66 16.48 9.48 21.47
N THR A 67 16.13 8.23 21.77
CA THR A 67 17.08 7.15 21.56
C THR A 67 17.45 7.12 20.07
N ARG A 68 18.71 6.74 19.73
CA ARG A 68 19.15 6.66 18.31
C ARG A 68 18.20 5.84 17.42
N ARG A 69 17.47 4.88 18.02
CA ARG A 69 16.44 4.06 17.37
C ARG A 69 15.19 4.86 16.99
N GLU A 70 14.62 5.62 17.93
CA GLU A 70 13.45 6.45 17.67
C GLU A 70 13.76 7.55 16.65
N ALA A 71 14.99 8.09 16.68
CA ALA A 71 15.46 9.03 15.67
C ALA A 71 15.50 8.40 14.27
N LEU A 72 16.06 7.19 14.14
CA LEU A 72 16.11 6.46 12.86
C LEU A 72 14.71 6.09 12.36
N ALA A 73 13.84 5.57 13.24
CA ALA A 73 12.46 5.21 12.88
C ALA A 73 11.65 6.45 12.45
N ARG A 74 11.80 7.59 13.14
CA ARG A 74 11.18 8.86 12.74
C ARG A 74 11.75 9.39 11.43
N ALA A 75 13.05 9.25 11.18
CA ALA A 75 13.66 9.64 9.91
C ALA A 75 13.10 8.79 8.75
N ALA A 76 13.01 7.48 8.94
CA ALA A 76 12.41 6.56 7.97
C ALA A 76 10.93 6.89 7.70
N ASP A 77 10.13 7.14 8.75
CA ASP A 77 8.71 7.51 8.61
C ASP A 77 8.54 8.87 7.90
N ARG A 78 9.39 9.86 8.20
CA ARG A 78 9.39 11.16 7.50
C ARG A 78 9.72 11.01 6.02
N LEU A 79 10.71 10.19 5.69
CA LEU A 79 11.08 9.91 4.30
C LEU A 79 9.94 9.18 3.58
N ALA A 80 9.36 8.16 4.22
CA ALA A 80 8.24 7.39 3.67
C ALA A 80 6.98 8.23 3.44
N ARG A 81 6.76 9.28 4.25
CA ARG A 81 5.63 10.22 4.13
C ARG A 81 5.94 11.43 3.26
N GLN A 82 7.12 11.50 2.65
CA GLN A 82 7.44 12.58 1.73
C GLN A 82 6.53 12.44 0.49
N ARG A 83 5.74 13.48 0.23
CA ARG A 83 4.63 13.45 -0.75
C ARG A 83 5.05 13.10 -2.17
N HIS A 84 6.25 13.50 -2.60
CA HIS A 84 6.75 13.23 -3.95
C HIS A 84 7.18 11.77 -4.06
N LEU A 85 7.86 11.23 -3.05
CA LEU A 85 8.23 9.82 -2.98
C LEU A 85 6.99 8.93 -2.93
N MET A 86 5.98 9.33 -2.16
CA MET A 86 4.68 8.66 -2.17
C MET A 86 4.01 8.72 -3.55
N ALA A 87 4.02 9.89 -4.21
CA ALA A 87 3.44 10.03 -5.54
C ALA A 87 4.15 9.16 -6.59
N VAL A 88 5.48 9.12 -6.57
CA VAL A 88 6.30 8.25 -7.44
C VAL A 88 5.96 6.78 -7.17
N ARG A 89 5.96 6.36 -5.91
CA ARG A 89 5.59 4.99 -5.51
C ARG A 89 4.20 4.64 -6.02
N ASP A 90 3.21 5.48 -5.74
CA ASP A 90 1.82 5.22 -6.08
C ASP A 90 1.61 5.22 -7.60
N GLY A 91 2.33 6.07 -8.34
CA GLY A 91 2.31 6.08 -9.80
C GLY A 91 2.89 4.82 -10.42
N VAL A 92 4.02 4.34 -9.89
CA VAL A 92 4.64 3.08 -10.32
C VAL A 92 3.78 1.87 -9.97
N VAL A 93 3.27 1.80 -8.74
CA VAL A 93 2.35 0.73 -8.32
C VAL A 93 1.05 0.76 -9.12
N GLY A 94 0.55 1.94 -9.49
CA GLY A 94 -0.63 2.09 -10.34
C GLY A 94 -0.47 1.53 -11.75
N ALA A 95 0.77 1.48 -12.28
CA ALA A 95 1.06 0.91 -13.59
C ALA A 95 1.22 -0.63 -13.55
N LEU A 96 1.43 -1.22 -12.37
CA LEU A 96 1.74 -2.64 -12.20
C LEU A 96 0.72 -3.60 -12.86
N PRO A 97 -0.61 -3.38 -12.77
CA PRO A 97 -1.56 -4.26 -13.45
C PRO A 97 -1.38 -4.29 -14.97
N LEU A 98 -1.00 -3.15 -15.58
CA LEU A 98 -0.76 -3.06 -17.02
C LEU A 98 0.51 -3.82 -17.41
N VAL A 99 1.59 -3.67 -16.63
CA VAL A 99 2.85 -4.39 -16.83
C VAL A 99 2.64 -5.89 -16.69
N MET A 100 1.87 -6.32 -15.68
CA MET A 100 1.54 -7.73 -15.47
C MET A 100 0.71 -8.32 -16.61
N VAL A 101 -0.29 -7.61 -17.12
CA VAL A 101 -1.03 -8.08 -18.31
C VAL A 101 -0.12 -8.10 -19.54
N GLY A 102 0.72 -7.08 -19.72
CA GLY A 102 1.71 -7.03 -20.80
C GLY A 102 2.70 -8.21 -20.76
N SER A 103 3.19 -8.58 -19.57
CA SER A 103 4.10 -9.71 -19.38
C SER A 103 3.43 -11.05 -19.71
N LEU A 104 2.12 -11.21 -19.45
CA LEU A 104 1.38 -12.40 -19.87
C LEU A 104 1.32 -12.53 -21.39
N PHE A 105 1.15 -11.43 -22.13
CA PHE A 105 1.21 -11.44 -23.59
C PHE A 105 2.61 -11.74 -24.11
N LEU A 106 3.66 -11.25 -23.43
CA LEU A 106 5.03 -11.61 -23.73
C LEU A 106 5.28 -13.12 -23.53
N LEU A 107 4.84 -13.67 -22.40
CA LEU A 107 4.88 -15.11 -22.12
C LEU A 107 4.08 -15.92 -23.14
N ALA A 108 2.90 -15.45 -23.55
CA ALA A 108 2.08 -16.09 -24.55
C ALA A 108 2.75 -16.07 -25.93
N ALA A 109 3.45 -15.00 -26.29
CA ALA A 109 4.20 -14.89 -27.54
C ALA A 109 5.48 -15.74 -27.54
N GLN A 110 6.06 -15.97 -26.36
CA GLN A 110 7.30 -16.73 -26.17
C GLN A 110 7.14 -17.77 -25.04
N PRO A 111 6.30 -18.80 -25.25
CA PRO A 111 6.02 -19.78 -24.20
C PRO A 111 7.23 -20.67 -23.92
N PRO A 112 7.41 -21.15 -22.67
CA PRO A 112 8.58 -21.94 -22.26
C PRO A 112 8.68 -23.31 -22.93
N TRP A 113 7.55 -23.85 -23.41
CA TRP A 113 7.52 -25.19 -23.99
C TRP A 113 7.86 -25.15 -25.49
N PRO A 114 8.91 -25.86 -25.96
CA PRO A 114 9.32 -25.81 -27.36
C PRO A 114 8.23 -26.23 -28.35
N ALA A 115 7.36 -27.16 -27.96
CA ALA A 115 6.22 -27.57 -28.77
C ALA A 115 5.22 -26.42 -28.98
N LEU A 116 4.87 -25.70 -27.91
CA LEU A 116 3.96 -24.56 -27.97
C LEU A 116 4.62 -23.37 -28.68
N GLN A 117 5.92 -23.16 -28.50
CA GLN A 117 6.65 -22.09 -29.18
C GLN A 117 6.59 -22.24 -30.70
N ARG A 118 6.71 -23.47 -31.23
CA ARG A 118 6.56 -23.74 -32.68
C ARG A 118 5.15 -23.45 -33.19
N LEU A 119 4.13 -23.76 -32.39
CA LEU A 119 2.72 -23.48 -32.74
C LEU A 119 2.42 -21.97 -32.72
N VAL A 120 3.03 -21.23 -31.81
CA VAL A 120 2.80 -19.80 -31.61
C VAL A 120 3.64 -18.93 -32.56
N ALA A 121 4.79 -19.42 -33.03
CA ALA A 121 5.73 -18.64 -33.85
C ALA A 121 5.08 -17.81 -34.99
N PRO A 122 4.08 -18.31 -35.76
CA PRO A 122 3.41 -17.51 -36.79
C PRO A 122 2.62 -16.30 -36.25
N TYR A 123 2.16 -16.38 -35.00
CA TYR A 123 1.32 -15.37 -34.34
C TYR A 123 2.08 -14.51 -33.33
N ALA A 124 3.37 -14.81 -33.07
CA ALA A 124 4.16 -14.17 -32.02
C ALA A 124 4.19 -12.63 -32.15
N ALA A 125 4.36 -12.11 -33.37
CA ALA A 125 4.35 -10.67 -33.62
C ALA A 125 3.01 -10.00 -33.23
N THR A 126 1.90 -10.67 -33.51
CA THR A 126 0.54 -10.20 -33.16
C THR A 126 0.31 -10.27 -31.66
N LEU A 127 0.77 -11.35 -31.01
CA LEU A 127 0.67 -11.54 -29.55
C LEU A 127 1.53 -10.53 -28.77
N LEU A 128 2.58 -9.97 -29.39
CA LEU A 128 3.38 -8.90 -28.78
C LEU A 128 2.72 -7.51 -28.86
N LEU A 129 1.66 -7.31 -29.64
CA LEU A 129 1.02 -5.99 -29.76
C LEU A 129 0.49 -5.47 -28.42
N PRO A 130 -0.24 -6.28 -27.60
CA PRO A 130 -0.67 -5.82 -26.29
C PRO A 130 0.48 -5.58 -25.33
N TYR A 131 1.55 -6.39 -25.37
CA TYR A 131 2.77 -6.11 -24.60
C TYR A 131 3.33 -4.72 -24.92
N ARG A 132 3.48 -4.39 -26.21
CA ARG A 132 4.00 -3.08 -26.67
C ARG A 132 3.14 -1.91 -26.23
N ALA A 133 1.81 -2.05 -26.23
CA ALA A 133 0.90 -1.01 -25.77
C ALA A 133 0.83 -0.88 -24.23
N LEU A 134 1.07 -1.97 -23.51
CA LEU A 134 0.97 -2.02 -22.05
C LEU A 134 2.36 -1.86 -21.40
N GLY A 135 3.10 -2.96 -21.25
CA GLY A 135 4.42 -2.98 -20.62
C GLY A 135 5.46 -2.14 -21.37
N GLY A 136 5.42 -2.15 -22.70
CA GLY A 136 6.30 -1.33 -23.55
C GLY A 136 6.03 0.18 -23.51
N CYS A 137 4.96 0.62 -22.85
CA CYS A 137 4.62 2.03 -22.65
C CYS A 137 4.59 2.43 -21.17
N ILE A 138 5.28 1.68 -20.30
CA ILE A 138 5.25 1.88 -18.84
C ILE A 138 5.58 3.32 -18.42
N ALA A 139 6.51 3.99 -19.07
CA ALA A 139 6.91 5.33 -18.68
C ALA A 139 5.78 6.34 -18.85
N LEU A 140 4.91 6.16 -19.86
CA LEU A 140 3.70 6.96 -20.03
C LEU A 140 2.71 6.73 -18.88
N TRP A 141 2.46 5.46 -18.53
CA TRP A 141 1.52 5.10 -17.45
C TRP A 141 2.00 5.60 -16.09
N VAL A 142 3.30 5.46 -15.81
CA VAL A 142 3.95 5.93 -14.59
C VAL A 142 3.94 7.46 -14.51
N THR A 143 4.18 8.16 -15.62
CA THR A 143 4.10 9.62 -15.67
C THR A 143 2.70 10.09 -15.28
N PHE A 144 1.68 9.52 -15.92
CA PHE A 144 0.28 9.84 -15.63
C PHE A 144 -0.07 9.54 -14.17
N GLY A 145 0.23 8.33 -13.68
CA GLY A 145 -0.07 7.89 -12.32
C GLY A 145 0.62 8.73 -11.25
N THR A 146 1.88 9.09 -11.47
CA THR A 146 2.67 9.92 -10.55
C THR A 146 2.11 11.33 -10.47
N ALA A 147 1.82 11.95 -11.61
CA ALA A 147 1.22 13.28 -11.65
C ALA A 147 -0.17 13.29 -11.00
N GLN A 148 -0.99 12.27 -11.28
CA GLN A 148 -2.30 12.12 -10.67
C GLN A 148 -2.20 11.98 -9.15
N SER A 149 -1.30 11.15 -8.63
CA SER A 149 -1.11 10.97 -7.18
C SER A 149 -0.63 12.27 -6.51
N LEU A 150 0.37 12.94 -7.09
CA LEU A 150 0.90 14.19 -6.55
C LEU A 150 -0.15 15.31 -6.55
N ALA A 151 -0.95 15.43 -7.61
CA ALA A 151 -2.03 16.39 -7.69
C ALA A 151 -3.12 16.16 -6.64
N ARG A 152 -3.49 14.89 -6.36
CA ARG A 152 -4.40 14.55 -5.26
C ARG A 152 -3.84 14.99 -3.90
N ALA A 153 -2.54 14.78 -3.66
CA ALA A 153 -1.89 15.24 -2.44
C ALA A 153 -1.96 16.78 -2.27
N TYR A 154 -1.96 17.51 -3.38
CA TYR A 154 -2.14 18.97 -3.41
C TYR A 154 -3.59 19.45 -3.49
N LYS A 155 -4.57 18.55 -3.57
CA LYS A 155 -5.99 18.87 -3.80
C LYS A 155 -6.22 19.64 -5.11
N LEU A 156 -5.40 19.38 -6.12
CA LEU A 156 -5.56 19.87 -7.49
C LEU A 156 -6.39 18.88 -8.31
N ASP A 157 -6.81 19.28 -9.52
CA ASP A 157 -7.48 18.37 -10.45
C ASP A 157 -6.50 17.30 -10.95
N ALA A 158 -6.65 16.10 -10.37
CA ALA A 158 -5.75 14.99 -10.59
C ALA A 158 -5.81 14.45 -12.03
N THR A 159 -6.98 14.49 -12.67
CA THR A 159 -7.15 14.00 -14.04
C THR A 159 -6.46 14.93 -15.02
N SER A 160 -6.69 16.24 -14.89
CA SER A 160 -6.02 17.25 -15.73
C SER A 160 -4.51 17.22 -15.54
N ALA A 161 -4.02 17.15 -14.30
CA ALA A 161 -2.59 17.07 -14.01
C ALA A 161 -1.93 15.83 -14.65
N GLY A 162 -2.57 14.67 -14.53
CA GLY A 162 -2.12 13.43 -15.18
C GLY A 162 -2.03 13.56 -16.71
N LEU A 163 -3.08 14.09 -17.35
CA LEU A 163 -3.13 14.27 -18.79
C LEU A 163 -2.08 15.27 -19.30
N ILE A 164 -1.89 16.39 -18.59
CA ILE A 164 -0.88 17.41 -18.95
C ILE A 164 0.53 16.82 -18.85
N ALA A 165 0.84 16.10 -17.78
CA ALA A 165 2.14 15.44 -17.62
C ALA A 165 2.38 14.38 -18.69
N ALA A 166 1.39 13.54 -18.99
CA ALA A 166 1.48 12.53 -20.04
C ALA A 166 1.68 13.16 -21.42
N ALA A 167 0.93 14.22 -21.75
CA ALA A 167 1.08 14.93 -23.02
C ALA A 167 2.46 15.60 -23.13
N GLY A 168 2.94 16.25 -22.06
CA GLY A 168 4.29 16.80 -22.01
C GLY A 168 5.36 15.72 -22.21
N TYR A 169 5.17 14.56 -21.61
CA TYR A 169 6.07 13.43 -21.79
C TYR A 169 6.08 12.89 -23.22
N LEU A 170 4.92 12.80 -23.88
CA LEU A 170 4.86 12.44 -25.30
C LEU A 170 5.62 13.45 -26.18
N VAL A 171 5.56 14.76 -25.88
CA VAL A 171 6.37 15.78 -26.57
C VAL A 171 7.87 15.56 -26.33
N ALA A 172 8.27 15.20 -25.11
CA ALA A 172 9.66 14.87 -24.77
C ALA A 172 10.15 13.53 -25.37
N ALA A 173 9.23 12.60 -25.62
CA ALA A 173 9.51 11.30 -26.22
C ALA A 173 9.90 11.41 -27.70
N LEU A 174 9.50 12.48 -28.39
CA LEU A 174 9.96 12.78 -29.73
C LEU A 174 11.38 13.34 -29.68
N GLN A 175 12.31 12.80 -30.47
CA GLN A 175 13.67 13.33 -30.58
C GLN A 175 13.71 14.73 -31.20
N PRO A 176 14.66 15.58 -30.77
CA PRO A 176 14.90 16.88 -31.37
C PRO A 176 15.40 16.77 -32.81
N GLY A 177 14.95 17.69 -33.67
CA GLY A 177 15.47 17.84 -35.04
C GLY A 177 15.04 16.74 -36.04
N ALA A 178 14.26 15.75 -35.62
CA ALA A 178 13.80 14.67 -36.50
C ALA A 178 12.33 14.85 -36.89
N ALA A 179 12.08 15.25 -38.15
CA ALA A 179 10.74 15.44 -38.72
C ALA A 179 9.94 14.13 -38.87
N ALA A 180 10.65 12.99 -39.03
CA ALA A 180 10.08 11.66 -39.02
C ALA A 180 11.01 10.73 -38.23
N GLN A 181 10.43 9.96 -37.30
CA GLN A 181 11.17 9.02 -36.45
C GLN A 181 10.57 7.63 -36.63
N PRO A 182 11.40 6.58 -36.64
CA PRO A 182 10.87 5.23 -36.70
C PRO A 182 10.03 4.98 -35.44
N ALA A 183 8.85 4.39 -35.61
CA ALA A 183 7.93 4.12 -34.50
C ALA A 183 8.61 3.31 -33.37
N SER A 184 9.56 2.44 -33.72
CA SER A 184 10.36 1.67 -32.77
C SER A 184 11.16 2.54 -31.79
N LEU A 185 11.70 3.67 -32.24
CA LEU A 185 12.47 4.58 -31.39
C LEU A 185 11.56 5.32 -30.40
N VAL A 186 10.38 5.74 -30.86
CA VAL A 186 9.39 6.37 -29.98
C VAL A 186 8.92 5.36 -28.93
N LEU A 187 8.57 4.13 -29.36
CA LEU A 187 8.18 3.04 -28.46
C LEU A 187 9.27 2.71 -27.42
N ALA A 188 10.54 2.63 -27.81
CA ALA A 188 11.64 2.41 -26.87
C ALA A 188 11.73 3.51 -25.80
N ARG A 189 11.46 4.77 -26.20
CA ARG A 189 11.45 5.90 -25.27
C ARG A 189 10.26 5.91 -24.33
N LEU A 190 9.13 5.29 -24.70
CA LEU A 190 7.96 5.07 -23.82
C LEU A 190 8.12 3.87 -22.88
N GLY A 191 9.13 3.04 -23.12
CA GLY A 191 9.49 1.86 -22.35
C GLY A 191 10.39 2.17 -21.15
N ALA A 192 11.33 1.28 -20.84
CA ALA A 192 12.18 1.33 -19.66
C ALA A 192 13.03 2.62 -19.56
N GLY A 193 13.67 3.02 -20.66
CA GLY A 193 14.55 4.21 -20.72
C GLY A 193 13.81 5.52 -20.42
N GLY A 194 12.48 5.53 -20.56
CA GLY A 194 11.63 6.69 -20.32
C GLY A 194 11.22 6.92 -18.88
N ILE A 195 11.29 5.91 -18.00
CA ILE A 195 10.61 5.92 -16.69
C ILE A 195 11.07 7.10 -15.83
N PHE A 196 12.37 7.30 -15.67
CA PHE A 196 12.91 8.37 -14.82
C PHE A 196 12.61 9.77 -15.37
N ALA A 197 12.68 9.94 -16.70
CA ALA A 197 12.29 11.18 -17.34
C ALA A 197 10.80 11.48 -17.13
N GLY A 198 9.95 10.46 -17.26
CA GLY A 198 8.54 10.53 -16.98
C GLY A 198 8.22 10.95 -15.54
N LEU A 199 8.88 10.33 -14.56
CA LEU A 199 8.72 10.66 -13.13
C LEU A 199 9.08 12.11 -12.81
N LEU A 200 10.23 12.58 -13.31
CA LEU A 200 10.67 13.95 -13.06
C LEU A 200 9.78 14.97 -13.77
N LEU A 201 9.35 14.67 -14.98
CA LEU A 201 8.44 15.54 -15.72
C LEU A 201 7.04 15.58 -15.08
N ALA A 202 6.55 14.46 -14.55
CA ALA A 202 5.31 14.42 -13.77
C ALA A 202 5.37 15.33 -12.55
N ILE A 203 6.46 15.26 -11.78
CA ILE A 203 6.68 16.13 -10.61
C ILE A 203 6.74 17.60 -11.05
N ALA A 204 7.57 17.92 -12.05
CA ALA A 204 7.75 19.29 -12.53
C ALA A 204 6.43 19.90 -13.05
N SER A 205 5.66 19.11 -13.81
CA SER A 205 4.36 19.51 -14.35
C SER A 205 3.36 19.86 -13.25
N VAL A 206 3.26 19.02 -12.21
CA VAL A 206 2.33 19.25 -11.10
C VAL A 206 2.78 20.41 -10.22
N GLU A 207 4.07 20.55 -9.91
CA GLU A 207 4.58 21.69 -9.14
C GLU A 207 4.38 23.01 -9.88
N LEU A 208 4.60 23.04 -11.20
CA LEU A 208 4.28 24.22 -12.00
C LEU A 208 2.78 24.54 -11.95
N THR A 209 1.93 23.54 -12.15
CA THR A 209 0.47 23.69 -12.06
C THR A 209 0.05 24.24 -10.71
N ARG A 210 0.62 23.70 -9.63
CA ARG A 210 0.38 24.15 -8.25
C ARG A 210 0.72 25.61 -8.07
N VAL A 211 1.92 26.03 -8.48
CA VAL A 211 2.38 27.42 -8.32
C VAL A 211 1.46 28.39 -9.07
N LEU A 212 1.00 28.04 -10.27
CA LEU A 212 0.08 28.87 -11.05
C LEU A 212 -1.28 29.01 -10.36
N VAL A 213 -1.81 27.91 -9.82
CA VAL A 213 -3.09 27.90 -9.09
C VAL A 213 -3.00 28.67 -7.78
N GLU A 214 -1.95 28.46 -6.98
CA GLU A 214 -1.72 29.15 -5.70
C GLU A 214 -1.54 30.66 -5.90
N ARG A 215 -0.82 31.07 -6.94
CA ARG A 215 -0.63 32.49 -7.31
C ARG A 215 -1.85 33.13 -7.98
N ARG A 216 -2.93 32.37 -8.19
CA ARG A 216 -4.16 32.80 -8.89
C ARG A 216 -3.88 33.27 -10.32
N TRP A 217 -2.84 32.77 -10.95
CA TRP A 217 -2.53 32.97 -12.37
C TRP A 217 -3.33 31.95 -13.19
N THR A 218 -4.65 31.96 -13.04
CA THR A 218 -5.56 31.07 -13.75
C THR A 218 -6.60 31.90 -14.47
N LEU A 219 -7.03 31.43 -15.64
CA LEU A 219 -7.96 32.16 -16.49
C LEU A 219 -9.36 32.09 -15.85
N ARG A 220 -9.78 33.17 -15.18
CA ARG A 220 -11.08 33.24 -14.49
C ARG A 220 -12.13 33.77 -15.45
N LEU A 221 -13.20 33.00 -15.64
CA LEU A 221 -14.36 33.43 -16.41
C LEU A 221 -15.28 34.30 -15.52
N PRO A 222 -15.60 35.55 -15.92
CA PRO A 222 -16.63 36.33 -15.25
C PRO A 222 -18.02 35.75 -15.57
N GLY A 223 -18.87 35.61 -14.54
CA GLY A 223 -20.22 35.04 -14.64
C GLY A 223 -20.22 33.52 -14.50
N GLY A 224 -20.57 33.03 -13.30
CA GLY A 224 -20.43 31.64 -12.83
C GLY A 224 -20.85 30.56 -13.83
N PRO A 225 -19.92 30.03 -14.63
CA PRO A 225 -20.20 28.93 -15.54
C PRO A 225 -20.35 27.63 -14.74
N PRO A 226 -20.90 26.56 -15.35
CA PRO A 226 -20.83 25.22 -14.77
C PRO A 226 -19.40 24.85 -14.37
N GLU A 227 -19.24 24.16 -13.23
CA GLU A 227 -17.93 23.88 -12.62
C GLU A 227 -16.96 23.16 -13.58
N VAL A 228 -17.49 22.34 -14.49
CA VAL A 228 -16.72 21.62 -15.52
C VAL A 228 -15.97 22.60 -16.45
N VAL A 229 -16.63 23.68 -16.88
CA VAL A 229 -16.02 24.67 -17.78
C VAL A 229 -14.90 25.40 -17.06
N VAL A 230 -15.13 25.80 -15.80
CA VAL A 230 -14.12 26.49 -14.98
C VAL A 230 -12.86 25.61 -14.81
N ARG A 231 -13.01 24.30 -14.58
CA ARG A 231 -11.88 23.37 -14.47
C ARG A 231 -11.01 23.33 -15.73
N SER A 232 -11.62 23.26 -16.92
CA SER A 232 -10.88 23.24 -18.20
C SER A 232 -10.08 24.53 -18.44
N PHE A 233 -10.64 25.70 -18.12
CA PHE A 233 -9.94 26.98 -18.29
C PHE A 233 -8.84 27.20 -17.24
N VAL A 234 -9.01 26.68 -16.02
CA VAL A 234 -7.99 26.69 -14.97
C VAL A 234 -6.79 25.82 -15.36
N ALA A 235 -7.02 24.70 -16.05
CA ALA A 235 -5.97 23.79 -16.53
C ALA A 235 -5.26 24.25 -17.81
N LEU A 236 -5.86 25.19 -18.57
CA LEU A 236 -5.35 25.62 -19.88
C LEU A 236 -3.96 26.28 -19.81
N LEU A 237 -3.77 27.24 -18.90
CA LEU A 237 -2.48 27.91 -18.76
C LEU A 237 -1.37 26.96 -18.26
N PRO A 238 -1.59 26.12 -17.22
CA PRO A 238 -0.65 25.06 -16.86
C PRO A 238 -0.31 24.14 -18.04
N ALA A 239 -1.30 23.70 -18.81
CA ALA A 239 -1.07 22.85 -19.98
C ALA A 239 -0.18 23.54 -21.03
N ALA A 240 -0.48 24.79 -21.37
CA ALA A 240 0.30 25.56 -22.35
C ALA A 240 1.74 25.79 -21.90
N LEU A 241 1.96 26.07 -20.62
CA LEU A 241 3.31 26.30 -20.07
C LEU A 241 4.12 25.01 -19.95
N VAL A 242 3.51 23.90 -19.53
CA VAL A 242 4.18 22.60 -19.49
C VAL A 242 4.55 22.15 -20.90
N LEU A 243 3.57 22.12 -21.83
CA LEU A 243 3.81 21.67 -23.20
C LEU A 243 4.77 22.60 -23.95
N GLY A 244 4.55 23.92 -23.86
CA GLY A 244 5.42 24.91 -24.48
C GLY A 244 6.83 24.92 -23.89
N GLY A 245 6.95 24.73 -22.58
CA GLY A 245 8.25 24.61 -21.91
C GLY A 245 9.01 23.37 -22.33
N VAL A 246 8.35 22.19 -22.36
CA VAL A 246 8.97 20.96 -22.85
C VAL A 246 9.34 21.09 -24.32
N PHE A 247 8.46 21.67 -25.15
CA PHE A 247 8.72 21.90 -26.56
C PHE A 247 9.93 22.81 -26.76
N LEU A 248 10.02 23.92 -26.02
CA LEU A 248 11.16 24.83 -26.08
C LEU A 248 12.45 24.10 -25.71
N VAL A 249 12.47 23.39 -24.57
CA VAL A 249 13.66 22.69 -24.09
C VAL A 249 14.09 21.58 -25.05
N VAL A 250 13.17 20.74 -25.48
CA VAL A 250 13.50 19.56 -26.29
C VAL A 250 13.72 19.98 -27.74
N HIS A 251 12.75 20.63 -28.37
CA HIS A 251 12.73 20.82 -29.82
C HIS A 251 13.36 22.12 -30.31
N VAL A 252 13.37 23.18 -29.50
CA VAL A 252 13.99 24.46 -29.90
C VAL A 252 15.45 24.54 -29.42
N LEU A 253 15.73 24.19 -28.17
CA LEU A 253 17.10 24.14 -27.63
C LEU A 253 17.84 22.86 -28.01
N GLY A 254 17.15 21.87 -28.58
CA GLY A 254 17.73 20.61 -29.05
C GLY A 254 18.16 19.66 -27.94
N LEU A 255 17.63 19.81 -26.71
CA LEU A 255 18.04 19.00 -25.57
C LEU A 255 17.22 17.70 -25.47
N ASP A 256 17.86 16.56 -25.71
CA ASP A 256 17.24 15.24 -25.52
C ASP A 256 17.11 14.90 -24.03
N LEU A 257 15.99 15.33 -23.42
CA LEU A 257 15.73 15.20 -21.99
C LEU A 257 15.69 13.74 -21.53
N ILE A 258 15.11 12.84 -22.31
CA ILE A 258 15.02 11.42 -21.93
C ILE A 258 16.41 10.80 -21.89
N SER A 259 17.17 10.92 -22.98
CA SER A 259 18.52 10.33 -23.04
C SER A 259 19.47 10.99 -22.03
N LEU A 260 19.29 12.28 -21.72
CA LEU A 260 20.06 12.95 -20.67
C LEU A 260 19.77 12.34 -19.29
N LEU A 261 18.50 12.18 -18.94
CA LEU A 261 18.11 11.64 -17.64
C LEU A 261 18.41 10.15 -17.51
N GLU A 262 18.24 9.37 -18.58
CA GLU A 262 18.67 7.97 -18.63
C GLU A 262 20.16 7.85 -18.30
N ARG A 263 21.02 8.65 -18.96
CA ARG A 263 22.47 8.68 -18.67
C ARG A 263 22.79 9.15 -17.26
N ALA A 264 22.03 10.12 -16.73
CA ALA A 264 22.23 10.63 -15.38
C ALA A 264 21.90 9.57 -14.31
N VAL A 265 20.91 8.71 -14.58
CA VAL A 265 20.45 7.67 -13.63
C VAL A 265 21.14 6.32 -13.85
N ALA A 266 21.74 6.07 -15.01
CA ALA A 266 22.45 4.82 -15.31
C ALA A 266 23.45 4.38 -14.22
N PRO A 267 24.28 5.26 -13.60
CA PRO A 267 25.16 4.85 -12.51
C PRO A 267 24.41 4.29 -11.30
N LEU A 268 23.23 4.83 -10.98
CA LEU A 268 22.38 4.33 -9.90
C LEU A 268 21.81 2.95 -10.24
N VAL A 269 21.33 2.75 -11.46
CA VAL A 269 20.83 1.45 -11.94
C VAL A 269 21.95 0.42 -11.92
N HIS A 270 23.13 0.74 -12.46
CA HIS A 270 24.29 -0.15 -12.42
C HIS A 270 24.75 -0.48 -11.00
N ALA A 271 24.76 0.51 -10.09
CA ALA A 271 25.10 0.27 -8.69
C ALA A 271 24.08 -0.66 -8.03
N ALA A 272 22.78 -0.45 -8.27
CA ALA A 272 21.71 -1.28 -7.72
C ALA A 272 21.72 -2.72 -8.28
N ASP A 273 22.11 -2.91 -9.54
CA ASP A 273 22.21 -4.22 -10.21
C ASP A 273 23.51 -4.98 -9.85
N SER A 274 24.50 -4.28 -9.31
CA SER A 274 25.77 -4.87 -8.89
C SER A 274 25.62 -5.75 -7.65
N LEU A 275 26.51 -6.73 -7.49
CA LEU A 275 26.54 -7.57 -6.29
C LEU A 275 26.66 -6.74 -4.99
N GLY A 276 27.45 -5.67 -5.01
CA GLY A 276 27.59 -4.76 -3.86
C GLY A 276 26.29 -4.05 -3.50
N GLY A 277 25.54 -3.58 -4.50
CA GLY A 277 24.23 -2.96 -4.31
C GLY A 277 23.20 -3.96 -3.77
N VAL A 278 23.16 -5.16 -4.35
CA VAL A 278 22.30 -6.27 -3.90
C VAL A 278 22.58 -6.64 -2.43
N VAL A 279 23.86 -6.86 -2.08
CA VAL A 279 24.28 -7.19 -0.71
C VAL A 279 23.95 -6.06 0.27
N GLY A 280 24.25 -4.81 -0.11
CA GLY A 280 23.98 -3.64 0.73
C GLY A 280 22.49 -3.46 1.01
N LEU A 281 21.65 -3.67 0.00
CA LEU A 281 20.19 -3.62 0.13
C LEU A 281 19.64 -4.72 1.03
N VAL A 282 20.07 -5.97 0.83
CA VAL A 282 19.62 -7.11 1.63
C VAL A 282 20.03 -6.95 3.10
N LEU A 283 21.24 -6.41 3.33
CA LEU A 283 21.70 -6.07 4.66
C LEU A 283 20.82 -4.97 5.28
N ALA A 284 20.53 -3.89 4.53
CA ALA A 284 19.68 -2.81 5.01
C ALA A 284 18.26 -3.28 5.36
N ASP A 285 17.63 -4.11 4.52
CA ASP A 285 16.33 -4.74 4.78
C ASP A 285 16.38 -5.56 6.09
N SER A 286 17.36 -6.45 6.21
CA SER A 286 17.51 -7.32 7.38
C SER A 286 17.70 -6.51 8.68
N LEU A 287 18.53 -5.46 8.64
CA LEU A 287 18.78 -4.60 9.79
C LEU A 287 17.55 -3.79 10.19
N LEU A 288 16.79 -3.25 9.23
CA LEU A 288 15.56 -2.52 9.51
C LEU A 288 14.54 -3.42 10.21
N TRP A 289 14.35 -4.64 9.71
CA TRP A 289 13.46 -5.63 10.33
C TRP A 289 13.89 -6.05 11.74
N LEU A 290 15.20 -6.22 11.96
CA LEU A 290 15.72 -6.51 13.31
C LEU A 290 15.48 -5.36 14.29
N LEU A 291 15.39 -4.12 13.81
CA LEU A 291 15.01 -2.96 14.59
C LEU A 291 13.48 -2.79 14.73
N GLY A 292 12.68 -3.67 14.12
CA GLY A 292 11.21 -3.60 14.14
C GLY A 292 10.64 -2.57 13.16
N VAL A 293 11.46 -2.09 12.21
CA VAL A 293 11.03 -1.16 11.16
C VAL A 293 10.79 -1.95 9.88
N HIS A 294 9.54 -1.95 9.41
CA HIS A 294 9.21 -2.59 8.15
C HIS A 294 9.90 -1.85 6.98
N ALA A 295 10.60 -2.58 6.11
CA ALA A 295 11.42 -2.00 5.05
C ALA A 295 10.64 -1.38 3.87
N ALA A 296 9.32 -1.17 3.99
CA ALA A 296 8.49 -0.59 2.93
C ALA A 296 9.01 0.78 2.44
N ALA A 297 9.60 1.60 3.30
CA ALA A 297 10.17 2.88 2.90
C ALA A 297 11.33 2.69 1.90
N LEU A 298 12.20 1.72 2.19
CA LEU A 298 13.35 1.38 1.37
C LEU A 298 12.91 0.76 0.03
N THR A 299 12.01 -0.22 0.08
CA THR A 299 11.52 -0.90 -1.13
C THR A 299 10.68 0.03 -2.01
N SER A 300 9.90 0.95 -1.42
CA SER A 300 9.16 1.97 -2.17
C SER A 300 10.07 2.93 -2.92
N ALA A 301 11.20 3.31 -2.32
CA ALA A 301 12.15 4.22 -2.95
C ALA A 301 12.91 3.57 -4.11
N LEU A 302 13.19 2.26 -4.02
CA LEU A 302 13.87 1.51 -5.06
C LEU A 302 12.95 0.95 -6.15
N ARG A 303 11.62 0.97 -5.93
CA ARG A 303 10.64 0.46 -6.89
C ARG A 303 10.86 0.98 -8.32
N PRO A 304 11.05 2.30 -8.57
CA PRO A 304 11.28 2.79 -9.93
C PRO A 304 12.53 2.21 -10.60
N VAL A 305 13.59 1.98 -9.82
CA VAL A 305 14.84 1.38 -10.30
C VAL A 305 14.59 -0.07 -10.72
N TRP A 306 13.92 -0.86 -9.89
CA TRP A 306 13.60 -2.26 -10.22
C TRP A 306 12.66 -2.40 -11.41
N GLU A 307 11.64 -1.53 -11.52
CA GLU A 307 10.74 -1.55 -12.68
C GLU A 307 11.48 -1.19 -13.97
N SER A 308 12.41 -0.23 -13.92
CA SER A 308 13.24 0.08 -15.09
C SER A 308 14.09 -1.11 -15.53
N MET A 309 14.66 -1.86 -14.58
CA MET A 309 15.43 -3.06 -14.89
C MET A 309 14.56 -4.17 -15.47
N LEU A 310 13.38 -4.40 -14.88
CA LEU A 310 12.47 -5.46 -15.30
C LEU A 310 11.93 -5.19 -16.71
N VAL A 311 11.50 -3.96 -16.99
CA VAL A 311 10.98 -3.63 -18.33
C VAL A 311 12.08 -3.64 -19.37
N ALA A 312 13.30 -3.21 -19.04
CA ALA A 312 14.45 -3.36 -19.95
C ALA A 312 14.73 -4.83 -20.26
N ASN A 313 14.57 -5.73 -19.28
CA ASN A 313 14.64 -7.17 -19.49
C ASN A 313 13.50 -7.69 -20.40
N MET A 314 12.26 -7.23 -20.20
CA MET A 314 11.13 -7.57 -21.08
C MET A 314 11.38 -7.13 -22.52
N GLU A 315 11.88 -5.92 -22.72
CA GLU A 315 12.19 -5.35 -24.03
C GLU A 315 13.26 -6.16 -24.76
N ALA A 316 14.34 -6.52 -24.06
CA ALA A 316 15.38 -7.37 -24.61
C ALA A 316 14.81 -8.73 -25.05
N VAL A 317 14.03 -9.40 -24.19
CA VAL A 317 13.45 -10.72 -24.52
C VAL A 317 12.42 -10.62 -25.66
N ALA A 318 11.58 -9.58 -25.67
CA ALA A 318 10.64 -9.32 -26.77
C ALA A 318 11.37 -9.12 -28.11
N ALA A 319 12.62 -8.66 -28.08
CA ALA A 319 13.51 -8.53 -29.24
C ALA A 319 14.44 -9.76 -29.45
N HIS A 320 14.22 -10.86 -28.72
CA HIS A 320 15.06 -12.07 -28.74
C HIS A 320 16.52 -11.85 -28.32
N ALA A 321 16.77 -10.80 -27.52
CA ALA A 321 18.05 -10.50 -26.90
C ALA A 321 18.10 -10.99 -25.44
N PRO A 322 19.29 -11.28 -24.88
CA PRO A 322 19.42 -11.67 -23.49
C PRO A 322 19.04 -10.50 -22.54
N PRO A 323 18.38 -10.78 -21.40
CA PRO A 323 18.09 -9.76 -20.38
C PRO A 323 19.37 -9.07 -19.87
N PRO A 324 19.47 -7.73 -19.90
CA PRO A 324 20.67 -7.01 -19.45
C PRO A 324 20.84 -6.93 -17.93
N HIS A 325 19.75 -7.04 -17.14
CA HIS A 325 19.77 -6.83 -15.70
C HIS A 325 19.53 -8.13 -14.92
N ILE A 326 20.24 -8.28 -13.79
CA ILE A 326 20.18 -9.47 -12.93
C ILE A 326 19.21 -9.27 -11.77
N ALA A 327 19.19 -8.07 -11.17
CA ALA A 327 18.55 -7.80 -9.90
C ALA A 327 17.34 -6.83 -9.96
N PRO A 328 16.33 -7.04 -10.83
CA PRO A 328 15.02 -6.43 -10.62
C PRO A 328 14.36 -7.01 -9.34
N LEU A 329 13.21 -6.48 -8.92
CA LEU A 329 12.55 -6.88 -7.67
C LEU A 329 12.34 -8.41 -7.57
N HIS A 330 12.00 -9.06 -8.67
CA HIS A 330 11.72 -10.50 -8.74
C HIS A 330 12.94 -11.36 -8.42
N PHE A 331 14.17 -10.86 -8.64
CA PHE A 331 15.38 -11.51 -8.13
C PHE A 331 15.33 -11.66 -6.61
N PHE A 332 14.97 -10.58 -5.92
CA PHE A 332 14.89 -10.60 -4.46
C PHE A 332 13.74 -11.46 -3.96
N LEU A 333 12.54 -11.31 -4.52
CA LEU A 333 11.35 -12.06 -4.10
C LEU A 333 11.58 -13.58 -4.17
N TRP A 334 12.15 -14.06 -5.26
CA TRP A 334 12.15 -15.50 -5.56
C TRP A 334 13.41 -16.24 -5.17
N PHE A 335 14.54 -15.54 -5.06
CA PHE A 335 15.83 -16.18 -4.77
C PHE A 335 16.43 -15.74 -3.42
N VAL A 336 15.98 -14.62 -2.84
CA VAL A 336 16.55 -14.05 -1.62
C VAL A 336 15.55 -14.04 -0.46
N TRP A 337 14.48 -13.27 -0.59
CA TRP A 337 13.40 -13.07 0.38
C TRP A 337 12.31 -14.12 0.24
N GLN A 338 12.72 -15.39 0.16
CA GLN A 338 11.79 -16.51 0.02
C GLN A 338 11.00 -16.66 1.31
N GLY A 339 9.69 -16.50 1.18
CA GLY A 339 8.78 -16.40 2.31
C GLY A 339 8.89 -15.11 3.10
N GLY A 340 9.40 -14.03 2.49
CA GLY A 340 9.59 -12.70 3.07
C GLY A 340 11.03 -12.42 3.51
N SER A 341 11.23 -11.27 4.17
CA SER A 341 12.55 -10.84 4.68
C SER A 341 13.19 -11.89 5.59
N GLY A 342 14.52 -12.00 5.51
CA GLY A 342 15.30 -13.00 6.24
C GLY A 342 15.19 -14.43 5.68
N THR A 343 14.59 -14.62 4.50
CA THR A 343 14.31 -15.96 3.93
C THR A 343 13.43 -16.78 4.89
N ALA A 344 12.36 -16.16 5.41
CA ALA A 344 11.58 -16.71 6.52
C ALA A 344 10.88 -18.04 6.23
N LEU A 345 10.74 -18.43 4.96
CA LEU A 345 10.29 -19.79 4.61
C LEU A 345 11.19 -20.87 5.21
N ALA A 346 12.51 -20.67 5.19
CA ALA A 346 13.48 -21.59 5.78
C ALA A 346 13.26 -21.74 7.30
N LEU A 347 13.02 -20.62 7.98
CA LEU A 347 12.70 -20.61 9.40
C LEU A 347 11.39 -21.36 9.67
N GLY A 348 10.31 -21.04 8.95
CA GLY A 348 9.01 -21.70 9.11
C GLY A 348 9.11 -23.23 8.98
N LEU A 349 9.85 -23.72 7.98
CA LEU A 349 10.07 -25.15 7.76
C LEU A 349 10.82 -25.82 8.93
N LEU A 350 11.77 -25.13 9.56
CA LEU A 350 12.49 -25.63 10.72
C LEU A 350 11.61 -25.65 11.98
N LEU A 351 10.80 -24.61 12.19
CA LEU A 351 9.91 -24.49 13.34
C LEU A 351 8.88 -25.62 13.42
N LEU A 352 8.41 -26.11 12.27
CA LEU A 352 7.50 -27.27 12.21
C LEU A 352 8.09 -28.55 12.84
N ARG A 353 9.42 -28.64 12.90
CA ARG A 353 10.16 -29.79 13.45
C ARG A 353 10.73 -29.54 14.86
N CYS A 354 10.43 -28.40 15.46
CA CYS A 354 10.88 -28.06 16.82
C CYS A 354 10.21 -28.94 17.89
N ARG A 355 10.97 -29.26 18.95
CA ARG A 355 10.49 -29.95 20.14
C ARG A 355 9.64 -29.05 21.03
N SER A 356 9.97 -27.77 21.14
CA SER A 356 9.17 -26.76 21.83
C SER A 356 7.76 -26.68 21.23
N ALA A 357 6.75 -26.75 22.08
CA ALA A 357 5.36 -26.59 21.67
C ALA A 357 5.11 -25.17 21.14
N GLN A 358 5.72 -24.16 21.78
CA GLN A 358 5.61 -22.76 21.36
C GLN A 358 6.15 -22.55 19.94
N LEU A 359 7.40 -22.95 19.67
CA LEU A 359 8.01 -22.77 18.35
C LEU A 359 7.23 -23.51 17.25
N ARG A 360 6.76 -24.73 17.57
CA ARG A 360 5.98 -25.53 16.62
C ARG A 360 4.63 -24.91 16.31
N ALA A 361 3.97 -24.30 17.31
CA ALA A 361 2.72 -23.56 17.11
C ALA A 361 2.94 -22.37 16.18
N VAL A 362 4.00 -21.60 16.38
CA VAL A 362 4.37 -20.47 15.49
C VAL A 362 4.66 -20.96 14.07
N GLY A 363 5.43 -22.05 13.92
CA GLY A 363 5.70 -22.66 12.62
C GLY A 363 4.43 -23.07 11.87
N ARG A 364 3.47 -23.69 12.57
CA ARG A 364 2.17 -24.09 11.99
C ARG A 364 1.32 -22.89 11.56
N ALA A 365 1.29 -21.83 12.37
CA ALA A 365 0.56 -20.62 12.05
C ALA A 365 1.20 -19.81 10.91
N GLY A 366 2.54 -19.82 10.81
CA GLY A 366 3.28 -18.97 9.89
C GLY A 366 3.69 -19.59 8.57
N ILE A 367 3.71 -20.92 8.41
CA ILE A 367 4.20 -21.55 7.18
C ILE A 367 3.33 -21.25 5.95
N VAL A 368 2.01 -21.23 6.11
CA VAL A 368 1.09 -20.97 5.00
C VAL A 368 1.21 -19.51 4.51
N PRO A 369 1.16 -18.49 5.39
CA PRO A 369 1.50 -17.12 5.01
C PRO A 369 2.88 -17.01 4.37
N ALA A 370 3.89 -17.70 4.92
CA ALA A 370 5.25 -17.65 4.39
C ALA A 370 5.37 -18.28 3.00
N LEU A 371 4.58 -19.29 2.64
CA LEU A 371 4.54 -19.77 1.24
C LEU A 371 4.11 -18.68 0.26
N CYS A 372 3.28 -17.73 0.71
CA CYS A 372 2.83 -16.57 -0.05
C CYS A 372 3.66 -15.31 0.24
N ASN A 373 4.89 -15.44 0.75
CA ASN A 373 5.81 -14.34 1.07
C ASN A 373 5.31 -13.36 2.14
N ILE A 374 4.39 -13.81 3.02
CA ILE A 374 3.91 -13.05 4.18
C ILE A 374 4.58 -13.64 5.43
N ASN A 375 5.45 -12.87 6.09
CA ASN A 375 6.36 -13.39 7.12
C ASN A 375 6.10 -12.87 8.53
N GLU A 376 5.22 -11.89 8.70
CA GLU A 376 4.89 -11.27 9.98
C GLU A 376 4.52 -12.29 11.07
N PRO A 377 3.72 -13.34 10.78
CA PRO A 377 3.40 -14.36 11.78
C PRO A 377 4.64 -15.09 12.32
N LEU A 378 5.67 -15.29 11.49
CA LEU A 378 6.93 -15.94 11.89
C LEU A 378 7.84 -14.96 12.63
N LEU A 379 8.02 -13.75 12.09
CA LEU A 379 8.93 -12.75 12.64
C LEU A 379 8.49 -12.28 14.04
N PHE A 380 7.19 -12.06 14.24
CA PHE A 380 6.66 -11.66 15.54
C PHE A 380 6.40 -12.85 16.47
N GLY A 381 6.13 -14.05 15.92
CA GLY A 381 5.87 -15.25 16.72
C GLY A 381 7.12 -15.86 17.37
N VAL A 382 8.28 -15.85 16.68
CA VAL A 382 9.59 -16.31 17.24
C VAL A 382 10.41 -15.15 17.83
N PRO A 383 9.72 -14.08 18.24
CA PRO A 383 10.19 -12.69 18.24
C PRO A 383 11.61 -12.50 17.68
N ILE A 384 11.77 -12.48 16.36
CA ILE A 384 13.07 -12.23 15.71
C ILE A 384 13.50 -10.78 15.92
N VAL A 385 12.52 -9.88 15.96
CA VAL A 385 12.72 -8.45 16.20
C VAL A 385 13.46 -8.26 17.52
N LEU A 386 14.62 -7.60 17.46
CA LEU A 386 15.51 -7.34 18.59
C LEU A 386 16.03 -8.60 19.31
N ASN A 387 15.95 -9.78 18.71
CA ASN A 387 16.49 -11.01 19.29
C ASN A 387 17.91 -11.29 18.78
N PRO A 388 18.95 -11.05 19.62
CA PRO A 388 20.33 -11.22 19.20
C PRO A 388 20.71 -12.68 18.90
N ARG A 389 19.90 -13.66 19.33
CA ARG A 389 20.18 -15.09 19.07
C ARG A 389 19.81 -15.50 17.65
N LEU A 390 18.73 -14.93 17.10
CA LEU A 390 18.24 -15.22 15.75
C LEU A 390 18.61 -14.12 14.73
N ALA A 391 19.19 -13.00 15.17
CA ALA A 391 19.73 -11.98 14.29
C ALA A 391 20.81 -12.50 13.32
N PRO A 392 21.80 -13.32 13.73
CA PRO A 392 22.83 -13.81 12.81
C PRO A 392 22.26 -14.59 11.61
N PRO A 393 21.42 -15.63 11.78
CA PRO A 393 20.86 -16.34 10.62
C PRO A 393 19.89 -15.47 9.82
N PHE A 394 19.17 -14.54 10.46
CA PHE A 394 18.28 -13.61 9.76
C PHE A 394 19.00 -12.66 8.80
N ILE A 395 20.26 -12.32 9.09
CA ILE A 395 21.12 -11.54 8.20
C ILE A 395 21.87 -12.46 7.21
N LEU A 396 22.51 -13.52 7.70
CA LEU A 396 23.41 -14.35 6.89
C LEU A 396 22.67 -15.17 5.83
N ALA A 397 21.48 -15.71 6.14
CA ALA A 397 20.73 -16.55 5.20
C ALA A 397 20.38 -15.79 3.91
N PRO A 398 19.71 -14.62 3.92
CA PRO A 398 19.41 -13.89 2.70
C PRO A 398 20.67 -13.33 2.02
N LEU A 399 21.71 -12.95 2.76
CA LEU A 399 22.97 -12.48 2.15
C LEU A 399 23.65 -13.57 1.32
N LEU A 400 23.78 -14.78 1.87
CA LEU A 400 24.37 -15.91 1.16
C LEU A 400 23.50 -16.33 -0.02
N SER A 401 22.18 -16.36 0.14
CA SER A 401 21.24 -16.60 -0.96
C SER A 401 21.40 -15.58 -2.09
N ALA A 402 21.56 -14.29 -1.77
CA ALA A 402 21.77 -13.24 -2.75
C ALA A 402 23.10 -13.41 -3.51
N ILE A 403 24.20 -13.72 -2.82
CA ILE A 403 25.50 -13.95 -3.45
C ILE A 403 25.45 -15.15 -4.41
N VAL A 404 24.88 -16.27 -3.97
CA VAL A 404 24.74 -17.49 -4.78
C VAL A 404 23.85 -17.23 -5.99
N ALA A 405 22.67 -16.63 -5.79
CA ALA A 405 21.74 -16.36 -6.87
C ALA A 405 22.33 -15.38 -7.89
N TRP A 406 22.87 -14.25 -7.44
CA TRP A 406 23.45 -13.23 -8.33
C TRP A 406 24.60 -13.81 -9.17
N THR A 407 25.46 -14.63 -8.55
CA THR A 407 26.55 -15.30 -9.25
C THR A 407 26.03 -16.29 -10.30
N ALA A 408 24.99 -17.06 -9.99
CA ALA A 408 24.39 -18.00 -10.94
C ALA A 408 23.80 -17.29 -12.18
N PHE A 409 23.12 -16.15 -12.00
CA PHE A 409 22.65 -15.34 -13.12
C PHE A 409 23.81 -14.70 -13.88
N ARG A 410 24.83 -14.18 -13.19
CA ARG A 410 26.00 -13.55 -13.81
C ARG A 410 26.81 -14.53 -14.67
N LEU A 411 26.89 -15.79 -14.27
CA LEU A 411 27.53 -16.86 -15.03
C LEU A 411 26.65 -17.44 -16.15
N GLY A 412 25.40 -16.96 -16.29
CA GLY A 412 24.46 -17.45 -17.30
C GLY A 412 23.93 -18.86 -17.04
N TRP A 413 23.98 -19.35 -15.79
CA TRP A 413 23.45 -20.67 -15.44
C TRP A 413 21.91 -20.69 -15.45
N VAL A 414 21.29 -19.55 -15.15
CA VAL A 414 19.85 -19.34 -15.12
C VAL A 414 19.52 -18.05 -15.87
N HIS A 415 18.40 -18.02 -16.59
CA HIS A 415 17.91 -16.80 -17.24
C HIS A 415 17.47 -15.75 -16.21
N PRO A 416 17.93 -14.48 -16.30
CA PRO A 416 17.50 -13.44 -15.38
C PRO A 416 15.98 -13.20 -15.40
N PRO A 417 15.38 -12.73 -14.28
CA PRO A 417 13.95 -12.41 -14.24
C PRO A 417 13.56 -11.33 -15.23
N TYR A 418 12.50 -11.58 -16.00
CA TYR A 418 11.96 -10.62 -16.97
C TYR A 418 10.42 -10.60 -17.02
N LEU A 419 9.71 -11.54 -16.40
CA LEU A 419 8.25 -11.50 -16.33
C LEU A 419 7.79 -10.97 -14.97
N GLU A 420 6.90 -9.98 -15.02
CA GLU A 420 6.18 -9.47 -13.85
C GLU A 420 5.21 -10.54 -13.34
N THR A 421 5.40 -10.98 -12.10
CA THR A 421 4.59 -11.99 -11.43
C THR A 421 4.08 -11.49 -10.08
N LEU A 422 2.93 -12.02 -9.62
CA LEU A 422 2.42 -11.67 -8.30
C LEU A 422 3.41 -12.10 -7.21
N TRP A 423 3.78 -11.17 -6.34
CA TRP A 423 4.69 -11.42 -5.22
C TRP A 423 4.14 -12.42 -4.18
N THR A 424 2.84 -12.72 -4.20
CA THR A 424 2.19 -13.69 -3.31
C THR A 424 2.18 -15.13 -3.85
N LEU A 425 2.73 -15.38 -5.04
CA LEU A 425 2.85 -16.74 -5.56
C LEU A 425 3.78 -17.59 -4.68
N PRO A 426 3.57 -18.92 -4.62
CA PRO A 426 4.54 -19.83 -4.04
C PRO A 426 5.91 -19.69 -4.71
N ALA A 427 6.98 -19.62 -3.92
CA ALA A 427 8.32 -19.27 -4.40
C ALA A 427 8.83 -20.08 -5.61
N PRO A 428 8.67 -21.42 -5.68
CA PRO A 428 9.08 -22.19 -6.86
C PRO A 428 8.32 -21.81 -8.15
N VAL A 429 7.02 -21.51 -8.03
CA VAL A 429 6.17 -21.10 -9.16
C VAL A 429 6.56 -19.70 -9.63
N GLY A 430 6.78 -18.79 -8.68
CA GLY A 430 7.25 -17.43 -8.96
C GLY A 430 8.62 -17.42 -9.66
N ALA A 431 9.58 -18.21 -9.17
CA ALA A 431 10.92 -18.35 -9.76
C ALA A 431 10.87 -18.89 -11.20
N TRP A 432 10.08 -19.93 -11.44
CA TRP A 432 9.91 -20.52 -12.76
C TRP A 432 9.25 -19.52 -13.74
N LEU A 433 8.14 -18.90 -13.34
CA LEU A 433 7.42 -17.96 -14.22
C LEU A 433 8.24 -16.71 -14.52
N THR A 434 8.88 -16.09 -13.53
CA THR A 434 9.58 -14.81 -13.74
C THR A 434 10.75 -14.93 -14.72
N THR A 435 11.34 -16.12 -14.83
CA THR A 435 12.49 -16.44 -15.69
C THR A 435 12.07 -16.99 -17.05
N GLY A 436 10.78 -16.91 -17.38
CA GLY A 436 10.28 -17.42 -18.67
C GLY A 436 10.17 -18.93 -18.74
N GLY A 437 9.96 -19.58 -17.59
CA GLY A 437 9.83 -21.01 -17.46
C GLY A 437 11.13 -21.80 -17.50
N ASP A 438 12.26 -21.18 -17.11
CA ASP A 438 13.53 -21.87 -16.95
C ASP A 438 13.47 -22.85 -15.75
N PRO A 439 13.55 -24.18 -15.95
CA PRO A 439 13.53 -25.14 -14.84
C PRO A 439 14.76 -24.99 -13.92
N ARG A 440 15.88 -24.44 -14.42
CA ARG A 440 17.08 -24.19 -13.61
C ARG A 440 16.83 -23.13 -12.55
N ALA A 441 15.88 -22.22 -12.78
CA ALA A 441 15.44 -21.25 -11.78
C ALA A 441 14.84 -21.93 -10.54
N VAL A 442 14.05 -23.00 -10.73
CA VAL A 442 13.49 -23.77 -9.61
C VAL A 442 14.62 -24.45 -8.83
N VAL A 443 15.60 -25.01 -9.52
CA VAL A 443 16.77 -25.63 -8.86
C VAL A 443 17.56 -24.60 -8.05
N LEU A 444 17.80 -23.41 -8.61
CA LEU A 444 18.50 -22.33 -7.91
C LEU A 444 17.70 -21.82 -6.69
N GLN A 445 16.38 -21.68 -6.82
CA GLN A 445 15.50 -21.30 -5.72
C GLN A 445 15.52 -22.34 -4.59
N LEU A 446 15.43 -23.63 -4.91
CA LEU A 446 15.53 -24.70 -3.91
C LEU A 446 16.92 -24.78 -3.27
N THR A 447 17.98 -24.48 -4.03
CA THR A 447 19.36 -24.45 -3.54
C THR A 447 19.55 -23.32 -2.52
N THR A 448 19.06 -22.12 -2.83
CA THR A 448 19.12 -20.98 -1.90
C THR A 448 18.23 -21.20 -0.67
N LEU A 449 17.07 -21.86 -0.82
CA LEU A 449 16.25 -22.28 0.32
C LEU A 449 16.98 -23.30 1.21
N ALA A 450 17.61 -24.32 0.62
CA ALA A 450 18.37 -25.33 1.36
C ALA A 450 19.57 -24.71 2.10
N LEU A 451 20.26 -23.76 1.46
CA LEU A 451 21.32 -22.97 2.07
C LEU A 451 20.80 -22.18 3.28
N ALA A 452 19.67 -21.49 3.13
CA ALA A 452 19.05 -20.77 4.23
C ALA A 452 18.65 -21.70 5.39
N ILE A 453 18.10 -22.88 5.09
CA ILE A 453 17.78 -23.90 6.11
C ILE A 453 19.06 -24.32 6.85
N ALA A 454 20.15 -24.58 6.15
CA ALA A 454 21.43 -24.95 6.75
C ALA A 454 21.97 -23.84 7.68
N VAL A 455 21.83 -22.57 7.28
CA VAL A 455 22.24 -21.40 8.07
C VAL A 455 21.37 -21.22 9.31
N TYR A 456 20.05 -21.37 9.21
CA TYR A 456 19.13 -21.23 10.35
C TYR A 456 19.21 -22.40 11.34
N TRP A 457 19.47 -23.61 10.84
CA TRP A 457 19.41 -24.85 11.63
C TRP A 457 20.14 -24.80 12.99
N PRO A 458 21.42 -24.36 13.10
CA PRO A 458 22.12 -24.41 14.37
C PRO A 458 21.51 -23.45 15.41
N PHE A 459 21.02 -22.29 14.97
CA PHE A 459 20.43 -21.27 15.84
C PHE A 459 19.03 -21.68 16.31
N VAL A 460 18.19 -22.16 15.39
CA VAL A 460 16.85 -22.65 15.71
C VAL A 460 16.94 -23.86 16.64
N ARG A 461 17.87 -24.79 16.40
CA ARG A 461 18.07 -25.96 17.27
C ARG A 461 18.49 -25.57 18.69
N ARG A 462 19.31 -24.53 18.84
CA ARG A 462 19.72 -24.02 20.16
C ARG A 462 18.55 -23.39 20.91
N GLU A 463 17.75 -22.58 20.22
CA GLU A 463 16.58 -21.94 20.80
C GLU A 463 15.47 -22.95 21.13
N ASP A 464 15.26 -23.94 20.27
CA ASP A 464 14.34 -25.05 20.50
C ASP A 464 14.69 -25.83 21.77
N ARG A 465 15.96 -26.19 21.96
CA ARG A 465 16.42 -26.87 23.18
C ARG A 465 16.18 -26.03 24.43
N ARG A 466 16.41 -24.71 24.34
CA ARG A 466 16.19 -23.79 25.45
C ARG A 466 14.73 -23.77 25.87
N LEU A 467 13.83 -23.48 24.92
CA LEU A 467 12.40 -23.39 25.17
C LEU A 467 11.79 -24.75 25.57
N ALA A 468 12.21 -25.85 24.94
CA ALA A 468 11.74 -27.18 25.33
C ALA A 468 12.15 -27.55 26.77
N ASN A 469 13.35 -27.15 27.21
CA ASN A 469 13.80 -27.37 28.60
C ASN A 469 13.05 -26.46 29.59
N GLU A 470 12.76 -25.22 29.21
CA GLU A 470 11.91 -24.30 30.00
C GLU A 470 10.47 -24.85 30.14
N GLU A 471 9.88 -25.35 29.06
CA GLU A 471 8.55 -26.00 29.04
C GLU A 471 8.50 -27.27 29.91
N GLN A 472 9.59 -28.07 29.92
CA GLN A 472 9.69 -29.28 30.76
C GLN A 472 9.89 -28.95 32.23
N SER A 473 10.71 -27.93 32.54
CA SER A 473 10.99 -27.50 33.91
C SER A 473 9.78 -26.81 34.56
N ALA A 474 8.90 -26.21 33.75
CA ALA A 474 7.66 -25.58 34.19
C ALA A 474 6.48 -26.58 34.38
N GLY A 475 6.69 -27.89 34.20
CA GLY A 475 5.66 -28.91 34.44
C GLY A 475 4.68 -29.15 33.29
N GLY A 476 5.10 -28.90 32.04
CA GLY A 476 4.27 -29.05 30.85
C GLY A 476 4.01 -27.69 30.19
N PRO A 477 3.57 -27.68 28.91
CA PRO A 477 3.60 -26.47 28.11
C PRO A 477 2.69 -25.42 28.73
N SER A 478 3.23 -24.23 29.02
CA SER A 478 2.44 -23.00 29.09
C SER A 478 1.97 -22.66 27.67
N LEU A 479 1.01 -23.45 27.19
CA LEU A 479 0.20 -23.09 26.03
C LEU A 479 -0.39 -21.70 26.32
N PRO A 480 -0.44 -20.77 25.35
CA PRO A 480 -1.49 -19.76 25.40
C PRO A 480 -2.82 -20.53 25.56
N PRO A 481 -3.74 -20.08 26.43
CA PRO A 481 -4.86 -20.90 26.89
C PRO A 481 -5.56 -21.57 25.71
N ALA A 482 -5.56 -22.91 25.72
CA ALA A 482 -6.40 -23.68 24.83
C ALA A 482 -7.87 -23.34 25.13
N ALA A 483 -8.68 -23.18 24.09
CA ALA A 483 -10.12 -23.00 24.27
C ALA A 483 -10.68 -24.16 25.13
N PRO A 484 -11.48 -23.87 26.17
CA PRO A 484 -11.95 -24.88 27.10
C PRO A 484 -12.86 -25.90 26.38
N THR A 485 -12.72 -27.18 26.72
CA THR A 485 -13.63 -28.25 26.30
C THR A 485 -14.95 -28.18 27.08
N PRO A 486 -16.08 -28.67 26.51
CA PRO A 486 -17.42 -28.23 26.90
C PRO A 486 -17.97 -28.82 28.21
N GLU A 487 -17.27 -29.75 28.86
CA GLU A 487 -17.93 -30.66 29.79
C GLU A 487 -17.91 -30.28 31.28
N ASN A 488 -17.25 -29.18 31.66
CA ASN A 488 -17.36 -28.65 33.04
C ASN A 488 -17.10 -27.13 33.17
N TRP A 489 -17.21 -26.39 32.07
CA TRP A 489 -16.98 -24.95 32.04
C TRP A 489 -18.29 -24.19 32.26
N LYS A 490 -18.44 -23.52 33.41
CA LYS A 490 -19.31 -22.34 33.46
C LYS A 490 -18.55 -21.21 32.76
N PRO A 491 -19.02 -20.70 31.62
CA PRO A 491 -18.34 -19.61 30.95
C PRO A 491 -18.34 -18.37 31.83
N VAL A 492 -17.13 -17.98 32.22
CA VAL A 492 -16.86 -16.61 32.64
C VAL A 492 -17.03 -15.78 31.35
N PRO A 493 -18.03 -14.89 31.27
CA PRO A 493 -18.25 -14.09 30.07
C PRO A 493 -17.01 -13.23 29.82
N THR A 494 -16.51 -13.29 28.59
CA THR A 494 -15.48 -12.37 28.08
C THR A 494 -16.17 -11.24 27.35
N TYR A 495 -15.78 -9.98 27.58
CA TYR A 495 -16.45 -8.83 26.97
C TYR A 495 -15.59 -8.15 25.91
N ARG A 496 -16.18 -7.70 24.81
CA ARG A 496 -15.55 -6.71 23.94
C ARG A 496 -16.01 -5.32 24.33
N VAL A 497 -15.06 -4.46 24.68
CA VAL A 497 -15.27 -3.07 25.05
C VAL A 497 -14.82 -2.18 23.90
N SER A 498 -15.77 -1.59 23.19
CA SER A 498 -15.53 -0.77 22.00
C SER A 498 -15.67 0.72 22.32
N ILE A 499 -14.61 1.48 22.08
CA ILE A 499 -14.57 2.93 22.35
C ILE A 499 -14.47 3.71 21.04
N CYS A 500 -15.35 4.69 20.84
CA CYS A 500 -15.44 5.47 19.61
C CYS A 500 -14.12 6.16 19.17
N LYS A 501 -13.82 6.15 17.86
CA LYS A 501 -12.59 6.72 17.27
C LYS A 501 -12.84 7.82 16.22
N GLY A 502 -14.09 8.21 15.98
CA GLY A 502 -14.43 9.23 14.98
C GLY A 502 -13.76 10.60 15.23
N PRO A 503 -13.48 11.40 14.18
CA PRO A 503 -12.81 12.69 14.30
C PRO A 503 -13.57 13.69 15.19
N ASP A 504 -14.90 13.63 15.22
CA ASP A 504 -15.71 14.49 16.08
C ASP A 504 -15.77 13.96 17.52
N CYS A 505 -15.79 12.64 17.73
CA CYS A 505 -15.66 12.02 19.05
C CYS A 505 -14.32 12.37 19.73
N ARG A 506 -13.24 12.51 18.95
CA ARG A 506 -11.93 12.92 19.46
C ARG A 506 -11.96 14.32 20.08
N ARG A 507 -12.68 15.26 19.46
CA ARG A 507 -12.86 16.63 20.01
C ARG A 507 -13.60 16.59 21.35
N ASN A 508 -14.51 15.63 21.50
CA ASN A 508 -15.30 15.42 22.72
C ASN A 508 -14.55 14.61 23.80
N GLY A 509 -13.26 14.30 23.59
CA GLY A 509 -12.41 13.67 24.61
C GLY A 509 -12.32 12.15 24.57
N ALA A 510 -12.78 11.49 23.50
CA ALA A 510 -12.76 10.02 23.39
C ALA A 510 -11.36 9.37 23.50
N GLU A 511 -10.28 10.09 23.16
CA GLU A 511 -8.90 9.57 23.36
C GLU A 511 -8.53 9.50 24.85
N ARG A 512 -9.03 10.43 25.69
CA ARG A 512 -8.80 10.40 27.14
C ARG A 512 -9.55 9.25 27.79
N VAL A 513 -10.78 8.99 27.34
CA VAL A 513 -11.58 7.83 27.77
C VAL A 513 -10.90 6.51 27.35
N ALA A 514 -10.35 6.45 26.13
CA ALA A 514 -9.64 5.26 25.67
C ALA A 514 -8.34 4.98 26.45
N ALA A 515 -7.57 6.03 26.79
CA ALA A 515 -6.39 5.90 27.63
C ALA A 515 -6.78 5.43 29.06
N ALA A 516 -7.79 6.06 29.65
CA ALA A 516 -8.28 5.69 30.98
C ALA A 516 -8.82 4.25 31.04
N ALA A 517 -9.44 3.77 29.96
CA ALA A 517 -9.88 2.38 29.85
C ALA A 517 -8.69 1.39 29.77
N GLN A 518 -7.62 1.74 29.04
CA GLN A 518 -6.40 0.92 28.99
C GLN A 518 -5.74 0.81 30.36
N ASP A 519 -5.65 1.93 31.08
CA ASP A 519 -5.11 1.96 32.44
C ASP A 519 -6.00 1.18 33.41
N ALA A 520 -7.33 1.37 33.35
CA ALA A 520 -8.27 0.65 34.19
C ALA A 520 -8.25 -0.88 33.97
N VAL A 521 -8.13 -1.36 32.73
CA VAL A 521 -8.00 -2.80 32.44
C VAL A 521 -6.72 -3.39 33.03
N LYS A 522 -5.64 -2.60 33.09
CA LYS A 522 -4.39 -3.01 33.73
C LYS A 522 -4.50 -3.00 35.25
N ASP A 523 -5.03 -1.94 35.83
CA ASP A 523 -5.13 -1.74 37.28
C ASP A 523 -6.13 -2.69 37.94
N LEU A 524 -7.22 -3.02 37.26
CA LEU A 524 -8.28 -3.93 37.73
C LEU A 524 -8.04 -5.39 37.32
N GLU A 525 -6.88 -5.69 36.71
CA GLU A 525 -6.49 -7.04 36.25
C GLU A 525 -7.49 -7.70 35.26
N LEU A 526 -8.24 -6.92 34.48
CA LEU A 526 -9.31 -7.39 33.59
C LEU A 526 -8.83 -7.91 32.22
N ARG A 527 -7.53 -8.16 32.05
CA ARG A 527 -6.93 -8.58 30.76
C ARG A 527 -7.45 -9.91 30.23
N GLY A 528 -7.93 -10.80 31.11
CA GLY A 528 -8.56 -12.08 30.75
C GLY A 528 -10.09 -12.02 30.61
N ARG A 529 -10.70 -10.88 30.97
CA ARG A 529 -12.16 -10.67 31.02
C ARG A 529 -12.66 -9.77 29.91
N CYS A 530 -11.79 -9.00 29.25
CA CYS A 530 -12.21 -8.17 28.12
C CYS A 530 -11.15 -7.88 27.05
N THR A 531 -11.62 -7.60 25.85
CA THR A 531 -10.84 -7.07 24.72
C THR A 531 -11.18 -5.60 24.47
N LEU A 532 -10.18 -4.72 24.53
CA LEU A 532 -10.35 -3.31 24.20
C LEU A 532 -10.24 -3.10 22.68
N ALA A 533 -11.30 -2.61 22.08
CA ALA A 533 -11.35 -2.27 20.66
C ALA A 533 -11.60 -0.77 20.47
N ARG A 534 -11.05 -0.21 19.38
CA ARG A 534 -11.39 1.14 18.93
C ARG A 534 -12.46 1.02 17.85
N GLY A 535 -13.68 1.39 18.18
CA GLY A 535 -14.83 1.33 17.28
C GLY A 535 -14.79 2.38 16.17
N GLY A 536 -15.46 2.10 15.06
CA GLY A 536 -15.71 3.04 13.96
C GLY A 536 -16.62 4.22 14.36
N CYS A 537 -17.23 4.88 13.37
CA CYS A 537 -18.17 5.96 13.65
C CYS A 537 -19.54 5.38 14.00
N TYR A 538 -20.07 5.74 15.17
CA TYR A 538 -21.39 5.30 15.65
C TYR A 538 -22.52 6.29 15.32
N GLY A 539 -22.22 7.46 14.75
CA GLY A 539 -23.22 8.52 14.50
C GLY A 539 -23.70 9.28 15.75
N LEU A 540 -23.44 8.76 16.95
CA LEU A 540 -23.90 9.32 18.24
C LEU A 540 -22.95 10.36 18.84
N CYS A 541 -22.23 11.13 18.02
CA CYS A 541 -21.21 12.07 18.49
C CYS A 541 -21.78 13.21 19.36
N HIS A 542 -23.06 13.54 19.18
CA HIS A 542 -23.79 14.54 19.95
C HIS A 542 -24.03 14.12 21.40
N LEU A 543 -23.98 12.82 21.71
CA LEU A 543 -24.07 12.26 23.06
C LEU A 543 -22.71 12.13 23.76
N GLY A 544 -21.66 12.76 23.23
CA GLY A 544 -20.31 12.68 23.80
C GLY A 544 -19.57 11.37 23.46
N PRO A 545 -18.47 11.04 24.17
CA PRO A 545 -17.76 9.79 23.98
C PRO A 545 -18.64 8.58 24.32
N ASN A 546 -18.72 7.63 23.39
CA ASN A 546 -19.52 6.42 23.55
C ASN A 546 -18.64 5.20 23.78
N VAL A 547 -19.08 4.33 24.68
CA VAL A 547 -18.49 3.02 24.98
C VAL A 547 -19.59 1.96 24.80
N VAL A 548 -19.31 0.93 24.03
CA VAL A 548 -20.21 -0.20 23.80
C VAL A 548 -19.56 -1.45 24.35
N ILE A 549 -20.26 -2.16 25.23
CA ILE A 549 -19.79 -3.41 25.82
C ILE A 549 -20.70 -4.53 25.35
N ARG A 550 -20.11 -5.59 24.80
CA ARG A 550 -20.82 -6.79 24.36
C ARG A 550 -20.13 -8.03 24.90
N GLU A 551 -20.88 -9.07 25.20
CA GLU A 551 -20.30 -10.37 25.49
C GLU A 551 -19.73 -11.00 24.21
N GLU A 552 -18.49 -11.45 24.28
CA GLU A 552 -17.72 -12.10 23.23
C GLU A 552 -17.94 -13.61 23.33
N ARG A 553 -18.88 -14.12 22.52
CA ARG A 553 -19.14 -15.56 22.43
C ARG A 553 -18.02 -16.24 21.62
N PRO A 554 -17.50 -17.40 22.03
CA PRO A 554 -16.51 -18.14 21.25
C PRO A 554 -17.10 -18.56 19.90
N ARG A 555 -16.46 -18.18 18.78
CA ARG A 555 -16.94 -18.46 17.42
C ARG A 555 -15.78 -18.80 16.47
N PRO A 556 -16.02 -19.65 15.45
CA PRO A 556 -15.02 -19.99 14.44
C PRO A 556 -14.65 -18.76 13.60
N PRO A 557 -13.37 -18.60 13.19
CA PRO A 557 -12.90 -17.44 12.43
C PRO A 557 -13.48 -17.43 11.01
N ASP A 558 -14.19 -16.34 10.66
CA ASP A 558 -14.75 -16.11 9.33
C ASP A 558 -14.51 -14.65 8.90
N PRO A 559 -13.61 -14.40 7.94
CA PRO A 559 -13.17 -13.05 7.59
C PRO A 559 -14.18 -12.22 6.78
N PHE A 560 -15.35 -12.77 6.40
CA PHE A 560 -16.33 -12.09 5.55
C PHE A 560 -17.73 -11.97 6.15
N ARG A 561 -17.90 -12.24 7.45
CA ARG A 561 -19.21 -12.11 8.08
C ARG A 561 -19.65 -10.67 8.21
N GLN A 562 -20.87 -10.42 7.76
CA GLN A 562 -21.56 -9.12 7.87
C GLN A 562 -21.60 -8.60 9.32
N GLU A 563 -21.67 -9.52 10.29
CA GLU A 563 -21.61 -9.31 11.74
C GLU A 563 -20.33 -8.59 12.22
N ASP A 564 -19.15 -8.87 11.64
CA ASP A 564 -17.91 -8.19 12.04
C ASP A 564 -17.81 -6.74 11.51
N PHE A 565 -18.68 -6.38 10.56
CA PHE A 565 -18.82 -5.03 10.04
C PHE A 565 -19.95 -4.23 10.73
N GLN A 566 -20.79 -4.89 11.54
CA GLN A 566 -21.86 -4.26 12.30
C GLN A 566 -21.32 -3.66 13.62
N LEU A 567 -21.25 -2.34 13.66
CA LEU A 567 -20.64 -1.59 14.76
C LEU A 567 -21.53 -1.52 16.03
N MET A 568 -22.86 -1.50 15.88
CA MET A 568 -23.88 -1.50 16.95
C MET A 568 -25.16 -2.21 16.47
N GLY A 569 -26.09 -2.49 17.36
CA GLY A 569 -27.40 -3.08 17.08
C GLY A 569 -27.56 -4.53 17.55
N TRP A 570 -26.69 -5.01 18.42
CA TRP A 570 -26.76 -6.39 18.94
C TRP A 570 -27.82 -6.53 20.05
N GLU A 571 -28.33 -7.76 20.25
CA GLU A 571 -29.34 -8.04 21.28
C GLU A 571 -28.78 -7.93 22.71
N ASP A 572 -27.51 -8.32 22.92
CA ASP A 572 -26.84 -8.34 24.23
C ASP A 572 -25.83 -7.19 24.44
N GLU A 573 -25.89 -6.13 23.63
CA GLU A 573 -24.99 -4.98 23.81
C GLU A 573 -25.53 -3.98 24.83
N VAL A 574 -24.62 -3.41 25.62
CA VAL A 574 -24.93 -2.26 26.46
C VAL A 574 -24.16 -1.05 25.94
N HIS A 575 -24.91 0.00 25.60
CA HIS A 575 -24.39 1.28 25.17
C HIS A 575 -24.31 2.25 26.34
N TYR A 576 -23.13 2.86 26.51
CA TYR A 576 -22.85 3.90 27.49
C TYR A 576 -22.50 5.20 26.75
N ALA A 577 -23.18 6.28 27.08
CA ALA A 577 -23.01 7.61 26.46
C ALA A 577 -22.39 8.62 27.44
N GLN A 578 -21.90 9.75 26.94
CA GLN A 578 -21.28 10.82 27.73
C GLN A 578 -20.14 10.36 28.65
N MET A 579 -19.34 9.40 28.17
CA MET A 579 -18.30 8.78 29.00
C MET A 579 -17.14 9.73 29.31
N THR A 580 -16.71 9.72 30.58
CA THR A 580 -15.52 10.39 31.10
C THR A 580 -14.46 9.34 31.51
N PRO A 581 -13.20 9.74 31.75
CA PRO A 581 -12.16 8.86 32.29
C PRO A 581 -12.56 8.13 33.59
N GLU A 582 -13.33 8.80 34.45
CA GLU A 582 -13.81 8.24 35.72
C GLU A 582 -14.97 7.26 35.48
N SER A 583 -15.95 7.66 34.66
CA SER A 583 -17.12 6.83 34.39
C SER A 583 -16.76 5.53 33.66
N VAL A 584 -15.76 5.56 32.76
CA VAL A 584 -15.30 4.33 32.07
C VAL A 584 -14.61 3.36 33.03
N ARG A 585 -13.91 3.85 34.06
CA ARG A 585 -13.32 2.99 35.10
C ARG A 585 -14.41 2.29 35.92
N THR A 586 -15.47 3.01 36.29
CA THR A 586 -16.64 2.43 36.99
C THR A 586 -17.37 1.42 36.13
N VAL A 587 -17.58 1.71 34.84
CA VAL A 587 -18.20 0.76 33.90
C VAL A 587 -17.36 -0.50 33.76
N LEU A 588 -16.02 -0.39 33.67
CA LEU A 588 -15.14 -1.56 33.60
C LEU A 588 -15.11 -2.36 34.91
N SER A 589 -15.10 -1.71 36.08
CA SER A 589 -15.12 -2.43 37.36
C SER A 589 -16.44 -3.17 37.60
N GLU A 590 -17.57 -2.57 37.24
CA GLU A 590 -18.89 -3.15 37.51
C GLU A 590 -19.36 -4.09 36.39
N HIS A 591 -19.38 -3.62 35.15
CA HIS A 591 -19.92 -4.38 34.03
C HIS A 591 -18.99 -5.50 33.60
N VAL A 592 -17.67 -5.24 33.54
CA VAL A 592 -16.68 -6.26 33.15
C VAL A 592 -16.11 -6.98 34.36
N GLY A 593 -15.99 -6.33 35.53
CA GLY A 593 -15.48 -6.97 36.74
C GLY A 593 -16.51 -7.83 37.47
N HIS A 594 -17.77 -7.39 37.54
CA HIS A 594 -18.83 -8.04 38.33
C HIS A 594 -20.05 -8.48 37.51
N ASP A 595 -19.96 -8.47 36.17
CA ASP A 595 -21.04 -8.88 35.25
C ASP A 595 -22.34 -8.08 35.45
N ARG A 596 -22.23 -6.82 35.89
CA ARG A 596 -23.37 -5.96 36.24
C ARG A 596 -23.37 -4.67 35.43
N PRO A 597 -24.27 -4.50 34.44
CA PRO A 597 -24.42 -3.25 33.72
C PRO A 597 -24.70 -2.07 34.66
N VAL A 598 -24.07 -0.92 34.38
CA VAL A 598 -24.26 0.29 35.19
C VAL A 598 -25.44 1.08 34.64
N GLU A 599 -26.65 0.79 35.12
CA GLU A 599 -27.90 1.37 34.62
C GLU A 599 -27.88 2.91 34.55
N ALA A 600 -27.28 3.57 35.54
CA ALA A 600 -27.20 5.03 35.61
C ALA A 600 -26.38 5.69 34.48
N LEU A 601 -25.57 4.92 33.76
CA LEU A 601 -24.66 5.41 32.71
C LEU A 601 -25.07 4.93 31.30
N LYS A 602 -26.16 4.15 31.18
CA LYS A 602 -26.65 3.69 29.88
C LYS A 602 -27.13 4.87 29.04
N GLY A 603 -26.72 4.88 27.77
CA GLY A 603 -27.25 5.82 26.80
C GLY A 603 -28.67 5.42 26.39
N ALA A 604 -29.57 6.40 26.20
CA ALA A 604 -30.87 6.12 25.59
C ALA A 604 -30.65 5.62 24.15
N ARG A 605 -31.18 4.43 23.84
CA ARG A 605 -31.22 3.91 22.47
C ARG A 605 -32.34 4.68 21.77
N GLU A 606 -32.01 5.55 20.82
CA GLU A 606 -33.01 6.08 19.89
C GLU A 606 -33.29 4.95 18.88
N ASP A 607 -34.51 4.42 18.90
CA ASP A 607 -34.98 3.32 18.04
C ASP A 607 -34.91 3.66 16.54
#